data_AF-A0A1Y5U0M1-F1
#
_entry.id   AF-A0A1Y5U0M1-F1
#
_cell.length_a   1.000
_cell.length_b   1.000
_cell.length_c   1.000
_cell.angle_alpha   90.00
_cell.angle_beta   90.00
_cell.angle_gamma   90.00
#
_symmetry.space_group_name_H-M   'P 1'
#
loop_
_entity.id
_entity.type
_entity.pdbx_description
1 polymer ?
#
loop_
_entity_poly.entity_id
_entity_poly.type
_entity_poly.pdbx_seq_one_letter_code
_entity_poly.pdbx_strand_id
1 'polypeptide(L)'
;MTDDQIIIPHDSPIRAQLEHAVSTRRLIFIAGLPGTGKSLILQQIILLADQAGRRVHTMQWDAARRPFETAQWLEKYPEVDNLTHPGIRKAVGLWVRDGVMNWHAHNSDPAELLVAELPVVGGRFTELLHKLDDEAEDLLSSNNAVFFVPIPRPEIRRAIEGFRADTFANPRNEQETKDAPPEIVQNDWLDIRRVHDLWTDTQSDPATAQVYDAEIYRHVYDQLMRHRNLQILDIDRTFDTKGSAYERAVPVQELAAAGEAITNSYARLKEQFPGDSVGPVVEAWYDY
;
A
#
# COMPACT_ATOMS: atom_id res chain seq x y z
N MET A 1 -27.54 -4.06 1.60
CA MET A 1 -27.82 -3.02 0.58
C MET A 1 -26.52 -2.69 -0.15
N THR A 2 -25.84 -3.69 -0.72
CA THR A 2 -24.40 -3.60 -1.05
C THR A 2 -24.04 -3.92 -2.51
N ASP A 3 -24.90 -4.63 -3.26
CA ASP A 3 -24.58 -4.97 -4.66
C ASP A 3 -24.45 -3.74 -5.56
N ASP A 4 -25.22 -2.67 -5.31
CA ASP A 4 -25.17 -1.48 -6.15
C ASP A 4 -23.86 -0.67 -6.00
N GLN A 5 -23.06 -0.89 -4.97
CA GLN A 5 -21.79 -0.17 -4.76
C GLN A 5 -20.56 -0.93 -5.26
N ILE A 6 -20.75 -2.21 -5.56
CA ILE A 6 -19.76 -3.04 -6.21
C ILE A 6 -19.76 -2.69 -7.70
N ILE A 7 -18.63 -2.18 -8.19
CA ILE A 7 -18.51 -1.68 -9.56
C ILE A 7 -17.70 -2.62 -10.47
N ILE A 8 -16.97 -3.57 -9.89
CA ILE A 8 -16.22 -4.56 -10.68
C ILE A 8 -17.21 -5.65 -11.13
N PRO A 9 -17.42 -5.85 -12.45
CA PRO A 9 -18.42 -6.78 -12.97
C PRO A 9 -18.18 -8.24 -12.53
N HIS A 10 -19.25 -9.02 -12.37
CA HIS A 10 -19.19 -10.44 -12.00
C HIS A 10 -18.43 -11.32 -13.01
N ASP A 11 -18.44 -10.95 -14.29
CA ASP A 11 -17.70 -11.65 -15.34
C ASP A 11 -16.23 -11.25 -15.42
N SER A 12 -15.79 -10.30 -14.58
CA SER A 12 -14.41 -9.82 -14.57
C SER A 12 -13.47 -10.84 -13.90
N PRO A 13 -12.34 -11.19 -14.53
CA PRO A 13 -11.31 -11.99 -13.87
C PRO A 13 -10.82 -11.36 -12.56
N ILE A 14 -10.75 -10.02 -12.50
CA ILE A 14 -10.41 -9.28 -11.27
C ILE A 14 -11.43 -9.61 -10.17
N ARG A 15 -12.74 -9.55 -10.47
CA ARG A 15 -13.79 -9.82 -9.49
C ARG A 15 -13.66 -11.22 -8.91
N ALA A 16 -13.45 -12.22 -9.76
CA ALA A 16 -13.26 -13.60 -9.33
C ALA A 16 -12.04 -13.76 -8.40
N GLN A 17 -10.91 -13.08 -8.71
CA GLN A 17 -9.73 -13.10 -7.85
C GLN A 17 -9.99 -12.45 -6.48
N LEU A 18 -10.69 -11.31 -6.45
CA LEU A 18 -11.02 -10.62 -5.21
C LEU A 18 -12.00 -11.44 -4.35
N GLU A 19 -13.06 -12.01 -4.94
CA GLU A 19 -14.00 -12.90 -4.24
C GLU A 19 -13.30 -14.16 -3.69
N HIS A 20 -12.40 -14.75 -4.47
CA HIS A 20 -11.60 -15.87 -4.01
C HIS A 20 -10.71 -15.48 -2.83
N ALA A 21 -10.04 -14.33 -2.88
CA ALA A 21 -9.23 -13.85 -1.77
C ALA A 21 -10.07 -13.58 -0.51
N VAL A 22 -11.21 -12.91 -0.65
CA VAL A 22 -12.14 -12.61 0.45
C VAL A 22 -12.68 -13.89 1.10
N SER A 23 -12.91 -14.95 0.33
CA SER A 23 -13.43 -16.21 0.87
C SER A 23 -12.36 -17.10 1.50
N THR A 24 -11.09 -16.99 1.09
CA THR A 24 -10.04 -17.94 1.48
C THR A 24 -8.93 -17.37 2.36
N ARG A 25 -8.74 -16.05 2.37
CA ARG A 25 -7.61 -15.39 3.03
C ARG A 25 -8.05 -14.68 4.31
N ARG A 26 -7.09 -14.44 5.21
CA ARG A 26 -7.26 -13.61 6.41
C ARG A 26 -6.53 -12.28 6.31
N LEU A 27 -5.53 -12.19 5.43
CA LEU A 27 -4.77 -10.97 5.16
C LEU A 27 -4.74 -10.71 3.65
N ILE A 28 -5.16 -9.51 3.26
CA ILE A 28 -5.13 -9.06 1.87
C ILE A 28 -4.38 -7.73 1.82
N PHE A 29 -3.26 -7.71 1.11
CA PHE A 29 -2.44 -6.53 0.93
C PHE A 29 -2.59 -6.03 -0.51
N ILE A 30 -2.71 -4.72 -0.70
CA ILE A 30 -2.78 -4.08 -2.02
C ILE A 30 -1.62 -3.09 -2.13
N ALA A 31 -0.64 -3.42 -2.96
CA ALA A 31 0.55 -2.61 -3.15
C ALA A 31 0.59 -1.98 -4.54
N GLY A 32 1.33 -0.89 -4.67
CA GLY A 32 1.47 -0.20 -5.95
C GLY A 32 1.68 1.30 -5.85
N LEU A 33 1.92 1.95 -6.99
CA LEU A 33 2.06 3.40 -7.06
C LEU A 33 0.74 4.13 -6.79
N PRO A 34 0.78 5.39 -6.35
CA PRO A 34 -0.33 6.31 -6.55
C PRO A 34 -0.81 6.25 -8.03
N GLY A 35 -2.12 6.30 -8.24
CA GLY A 35 -2.69 6.28 -9.60
C GLY A 35 -2.77 4.90 -10.28
N THR A 36 -2.54 3.78 -9.58
CA THR A 36 -2.75 2.42 -10.15
C THR A 36 -4.09 1.79 -9.78
N GLY A 37 -4.93 2.48 -9.01
CA GLY A 37 -6.25 2.00 -8.60
C GLY A 37 -6.29 1.27 -7.25
N LYS A 38 -5.22 1.31 -6.44
CA LYS A 38 -5.17 0.64 -5.12
C LYS A 38 -6.37 0.92 -4.23
N SER A 39 -6.70 2.19 -4.04
CA SER A 39 -7.78 2.59 -3.13
C SER A 39 -9.15 2.14 -3.63
N LEU A 40 -9.34 2.09 -4.96
CA LEU A 40 -10.53 1.46 -5.54
C LEU A 40 -10.55 -0.04 -5.23
N ILE A 41 -9.47 -0.78 -5.47
CA ILE A 41 -9.41 -2.22 -5.17
C ILE A 41 -9.66 -2.48 -3.68
N LEU A 42 -9.06 -1.69 -2.78
CA LEU A 42 -9.31 -1.76 -1.34
C LEU A 42 -10.79 -1.56 -1.01
N GLN A 43 -11.43 -0.54 -1.58
CA GLN A 43 -12.86 -0.29 -1.39
C GLN A 43 -13.71 -1.48 -1.87
N GLN A 44 -13.38 -2.04 -3.04
CA GLN A 44 -14.14 -3.15 -3.62
C GLN A 44 -13.96 -4.45 -2.82
N ILE A 45 -12.78 -4.71 -2.24
CA ILE A 45 -12.55 -5.82 -1.30
C ILE A 45 -13.37 -5.62 -0.02
N ILE A 46 -13.43 -4.41 0.52
CA ILE A 46 -14.19 -4.11 1.73
C ILE A 46 -15.69 -4.40 1.51
N LEU A 47 -16.26 -3.95 0.39
CA LEU A 47 -17.66 -4.21 0.04
C LEU A 47 -17.94 -5.70 -0.16
N LEU A 48 -17.02 -6.40 -0.83
CA LEU A 48 -17.06 -7.85 -1.01
C LEU A 48 -17.03 -8.62 0.30
N ALA A 49 -16.17 -8.19 1.21
CA ALA A 49 -16.01 -8.78 2.52
C ALA A 49 -17.26 -8.60 3.36
N ASP A 50 -17.86 -7.40 3.35
CA ASP A 50 -19.15 -7.14 4.01
C ASP A 50 -20.27 -8.03 3.43
N GLN A 51 -20.36 -8.15 2.10
CA GLN A 51 -21.31 -9.04 1.43
C GLN A 51 -21.11 -10.51 1.82
N ALA A 52 -19.86 -10.93 2.05
CA ALA A 52 -19.50 -12.26 2.53
C ALA A 52 -19.64 -12.44 4.06
N GLY A 53 -20.10 -11.41 4.79
CA GLY A 53 -20.27 -11.45 6.25
C GLY A 53 -18.95 -11.41 7.03
N ARG A 54 -17.86 -10.95 6.41
CA ARG A 54 -16.54 -10.78 7.06
C ARG A 54 -16.50 -9.45 7.81
N ARG A 55 -15.80 -9.43 8.94
CA ARG A 55 -15.51 -8.20 9.70
C ARG A 55 -14.15 -7.67 9.27
N VAL A 56 -14.13 -6.44 8.77
CA VAL A 56 -12.95 -5.89 8.09
C VAL A 56 -12.19 -4.93 9.00
N HIS A 57 -10.89 -5.19 9.09
CA HIS A 57 -9.89 -4.28 9.63
C HIS A 57 -9.07 -3.70 8.48
N THR A 58 -8.74 -2.42 8.54
CA THR A 58 -7.97 -1.74 7.50
C THR A 58 -6.65 -1.23 8.05
N MET A 59 -5.56 -1.38 7.28
CA MET A 59 -4.29 -0.75 7.56
C MET A 59 -3.86 0.11 6.37
N GLN A 60 -3.79 1.42 6.55
CA GLN A 60 -3.37 2.37 5.53
C GLN A 60 -2.27 3.25 6.10
N TRP A 61 -1.31 3.62 5.25
CA TRP A 61 -0.14 4.42 5.64
C TRP A 61 -0.51 5.68 6.43
N ASP A 62 -1.47 6.46 5.93
CA ASP A 62 -1.85 7.72 6.57
C ASP A 62 -2.52 7.55 7.94
N ALA A 63 -3.23 6.45 8.17
CA ALA A 63 -3.79 6.15 9.49
C ALA A 63 -2.69 5.64 10.43
N ALA A 64 -1.83 4.73 9.93
CA ALA A 64 -0.78 4.09 10.70
C ALA A 64 0.35 5.05 11.13
N ARG A 65 0.66 6.09 10.33
CA ARG A 65 1.72 7.05 10.66
C ARG A 65 1.32 8.06 11.74
N ARG A 66 0.05 8.45 11.82
CA ARG A 66 -0.41 9.55 12.69
C ARG A 66 -0.01 9.36 14.17
N PRO A 67 -0.15 8.17 14.78
CA PRO A 67 0.29 7.98 16.17
C PRO A 67 1.79 8.20 16.38
N PHE A 68 2.61 8.09 15.34
CA PHE A 68 4.06 8.29 15.40
C PHE A 68 4.47 9.77 15.26
N GLU A 69 3.58 10.63 14.78
CA GLU A 69 3.79 12.06 14.53
C GLU A 69 3.41 12.91 15.76
N THR A 70 3.98 12.57 16.92
CA THR A 70 3.81 13.39 18.13
C THR A 70 4.72 14.61 18.10
N ALA A 71 4.41 15.66 18.87
CA ALA A 71 5.24 16.86 18.94
C ALA A 71 6.72 16.56 19.24
N GLN A 72 6.97 15.61 20.15
CA GLN A 72 8.32 15.14 20.49
C GLN A 72 9.05 14.54 19.28
N TRP A 73 8.38 13.71 18.49
CA TRP A 73 9.02 13.02 17.36
C TRP A 73 9.11 13.91 16.11
N LEU A 74 8.14 14.80 15.91
CA LEU A 74 8.18 15.80 14.83
C LEU A 74 9.29 16.84 15.04
N GLU A 75 9.64 17.17 16.29
CA GLU A 75 10.81 18.01 16.56
C GLU A 75 12.12 17.34 16.11
N LYS A 76 12.23 16.02 16.29
CA LYS A 76 13.42 15.24 15.93
C LYS A 76 13.45 14.83 14.46
N TYR A 77 12.29 14.54 13.88
CA TYR A 77 12.11 14.02 12.53
C TYR A 77 11.06 14.90 11.82
N PRO A 78 11.40 16.16 11.52
CA PRO A 78 10.45 17.12 10.96
C PRO A 78 10.04 16.73 9.54
N GLU A 79 8.80 17.08 9.19
CA GLU A 79 8.33 17.03 7.81
C GLU A 79 9.13 18.01 6.95
N VAL A 80 9.53 17.57 5.75
CA VAL A 80 10.25 18.39 4.77
C VAL A 80 9.53 18.24 3.44
N ASP A 81 9.20 19.36 2.78
CA ASP A 81 8.48 19.39 1.49
C ASP A 81 7.16 18.59 1.49
N ASN A 82 6.44 18.61 2.61
CA ASN A 82 5.21 17.82 2.85
C ASN A 82 5.43 16.30 2.82
N LEU A 83 6.66 15.83 2.99
CA LEU A 83 7.02 14.42 3.05
C LEU A 83 7.36 13.99 4.47
N THR A 84 6.78 12.87 4.89
CA THR A 84 7.12 12.23 6.17
C THR A 84 8.61 11.90 6.23
N HIS A 85 9.27 12.34 7.29
CA HIS A 85 10.71 12.11 7.50
C HIS A 85 11.06 10.61 7.45
N PRO A 86 12.21 10.21 6.86
CA PRO A 86 12.65 8.80 6.82
C PRO A 86 12.65 8.09 8.17
N GLY A 87 13.01 8.81 9.24
CA GLY A 87 12.96 8.30 10.62
C GLY A 87 11.56 7.84 11.06
N ILE A 88 10.52 8.61 10.75
CA ILE A 88 9.13 8.23 11.05
C ILE A 88 8.70 7.08 10.14
N ARG A 89 9.05 7.13 8.85
CA ARG A 89 8.81 6.03 7.90
C ARG A 89 9.33 4.70 8.41
N LYS A 90 10.59 4.69 8.85
CA LYS A 90 11.23 3.50 9.39
C LYS A 90 10.67 3.08 10.74
N ALA A 91 10.30 4.00 11.62
CA ALA A 91 9.65 3.66 12.89
C ALA A 91 8.31 2.93 12.68
N VAL A 92 7.47 3.43 11.76
CA VAL A 92 6.22 2.76 11.39
C VAL A 92 6.51 1.39 10.75
N GLY A 93 7.54 1.31 9.90
CA GLY A 93 8.01 0.06 9.29
C GLY A 93 8.45 -0.99 10.31
N LEU A 94 9.19 -0.58 11.35
CA LEU A 94 9.61 -1.48 12.43
C LEU A 94 8.43 -2.01 13.26
N TRP A 95 7.34 -1.25 13.35
CA TRP A 95 6.11 -1.68 14.03
C TRP A 95 5.24 -2.62 13.20
N VAL A 96 5.19 -2.44 11.87
CA VAL A 96 4.08 -2.97 11.06
C VAL A 96 3.90 -4.48 11.16
N ARG A 97 5.00 -5.25 11.23
CA ARG A 97 4.96 -6.71 11.35
C ARG A 97 4.44 -7.16 12.72
N ASP A 98 4.86 -6.49 13.78
CA ASP A 98 4.32 -6.69 15.13
C ASP A 98 2.83 -6.32 15.18
N GLY A 99 2.43 -5.25 14.49
CA GLY A 99 1.03 -4.83 14.34
C GLY A 99 0.18 -5.91 13.68
N VAL A 100 0.66 -6.51 12.59
CA VAL A 100 0.00 -7.63 11.91
C VAL A 100 -0.12 -8.85 12.81
N MET A 101 0.94 -9.22 13.53
CA MET A 101 0.92 -10.38 14.44
C MET A 101 0.00 -10.18 15.63
N ASN A 102 0.04 -8.99 16.23
CA ASN A 102 -0.89 -8.63 17.31
C ASN A 102 -2.33 -8.67 16.82
N TRP A 103 -2.62 -8.13 15.63
CA TRP A 103 -3.95 -8.24 15.04
C TRP A 103 -4.36 -9.70 14.85
N HIS A 104 -3.49 -10.53 14.26
CA HIS A 104 -3.77 -11.93 13.98
C HIS A 104 -4.09 -12.73 15.25
N ALA A 105 -3.35 -12.49 16.34
CA ALA A 105 -3.52 -13.15 17.63
C ALA A 105 -4.83 -12.74 18.33
N HIS A 106 -5.21 -11.47 18.27
CA HIS A 106 -6.43 -10.96 18.93
C HIS A 106 -7.72 -11.20 18.13
N ASN A 107 -7.61 -11.51 16.83
CA ASN A 107 -8.74 -11.64 15.92
C ASN A 107 -8.80 -13.04 15.30
N SER A 108 -8.84 -14.10 16.11
CA SER A 108 -8.70 -15.49 15.64
C SER A 108 -9.91 -16.06 14.89
N ASP A 109 -11.07 -15.40 14.92
CA ASP A 109 -12.26 -15.80 14.18
C ASP A 109 -12.00 -15.74 12.65
N PRO A 110 -12.29 -16.81 11.88
CA PRO A 110 -12.15 -16.80 10.42
C PRO A 110 -12.92 -15.68 9.70
N ALA A 111 -13.97 -15.13 10.32
CA ALA A 111 -14.71 -13.98 9.77
C ALA A 111 -13.88 -12.69 9.79
N GLU A 112 -12.84 -12.58 10.62
CA GLU A 112 -11.96 -11.41 10.67
C GLU A 112 -11.05 -11.34 9.44
N LEU A 113 -10.97 -10.18 8.82
CA LEU A 113 -10.16 -9.92 7.63
C LEU A 113 -9.35 -8.64 7.79
N LEU A 114 -8.03 -8.71 7.63
CA LEU A 114 -7.17 -7.53 7.53
C LEU A 114 -6.96 -7.19 6.06
N VAL A 115 -7.30 -5.96 5.66
CA VAL A 115 -7.07 -5.41 4.32
C VAL A 115 -6.13 -4.21 4.43
N ALA A 116 -5.00 -4.23 3.73
CA ALA A 116 -3.99 -3.19 3.87
C ALA A 116 -3.59 -2.57 2.53
N GLU A 117 -3.46 -1.24 2.49
CA GLU A 117 -2.90 -0.53 1.34
C GLU A 117 -1.43 -0.20 1.60
N LEU A 118 -0.55 -0.60 0.67
CA LEU A 118 0.90 -0.53 0.81
C LEU A 118 1.53 0.43 -0.22
N PRO A 119 1.80 1.69 0.14
CA PRO A 119 2.48 2.64 -0.76
C PRO A 119 4.01 2.46 -0.71
N VAL A 120 4.50 1.31 -1.18
CA VAL A 120 5.88 0.83 -0.91
C VAL A 120 7.02 1.74 -1.38
N VAL A 121 6.81 2.51 -2.44
CA VAL A 121 7.80 3.47 -2.94
C VAL A 121 8.09 4.53 -1.88
N GLY A 122 9.38 4.81 -1.68
CA GLY A 122 9.86 5.67 -0.61
C GLY A 122 9.91 4.99 0.76
N GLY A 123 9.95 3.65 0.82
CA GLY A 123 10.23 2.91 2.06
C GLY A 123 9.07 2.88 3.06
N ARG A 124 7.82 2.96 2.61
CA ARG A 124 6.63 2.87 3.46
C ARG A 124 6.13 1.43 3.48
N PHE A 125 6.07 0.80 4.66
CA PHE A 125 5.64 -0.60 4.84
C PHE A 125 6.44 -1.65 4.05
N THR A 126 7.66 -1.36 3.62
CA THR A 126 8.46 -2.34 2.85
C THR A 126 8.82 -3.56 3.68
N GLU A 127 8.86 -3.45 5.01
CA GLU A 127 9.04 -4.57 5.94
C GLU A 127 8.02 -5.69 5.74
N LEU A 128 6.82 -5.41 5.22
CA LEU A 128 5.84 -6.45 4.89
C LEU A 128 6.24 -7.28 3.66
N LEU A 129 7.07 -6.73 2.77
CA LEU A 129 7.56 -7.41 1.56
C LEU A 129 8.84 -8.20 1.81
N HIS A 130 9.66 -7.75 2.76
CA HIS A 130 10.96 -8.35 3.05
C HIS A 130 10.80 -9.69 3.74
N LYS A 131 11.61 -10.68 3.33
CA LYS A 131 11.77 -11.91 4.09
C LYS A 131 12.63 -11.63 5.32
N LEU A 132 12.04 -11.67 6.51
CA LEU A 132 12.72 -11.45 7.79
C LEU A 132 12.65 -12.70 8.66
N ASP A 133 13.63 -12.89 9.53
CA ASP A 133 13.63 -13.99 10.50
C ASP A 133 12.86 -13.56 11.76
N ASP A 134 11.52 -13.57 11.66
CA ASP A 134 10.60 -13.24 12.74
C ASP A 134 9.29 -14.05 12.67
N GLU A 135 8.47 -13.94 13.72
CA GLU A 135 7.20 -14.68 13.83
C GLU A 135 6.17 -14.31 12.75
N ALA A 136 6.29 -13.13 12.13
CA ALA A 136 5.37 -12.68 11.10
C ALA A 136 5.63 -13.36 9.75
N GLU A 137 6.84 -13.84 9.50
CA GLU A 137 7.23 -14.35 8.19
C GLU A 137 6.43 -15.60 7.78
N ASP A 138 6.21 -16.51 8.71
CA ASP A 138 5.39 -17.71 8.48
C ASP A 138 3.96 -17.32 8.09
N LEU A 139 3.37 -16.31 8.76
CA LEU A 139 2.04 -15.84 8.44
C LEU A 139 1.97 -15.15 7.06
N LEU A 140 2.90 -14.23 6.79
CA LEU A 140 2.94 -13.43 5.56
C LEU A 140 3.26 -14.24 4.30
N SER A 141 3.99 -15.35 4.44
CA SER A 141 4.27 -16.30 3.35
C SER A 141 3.22 -17.42 3.23
N SER A 142 2.43 -17.68 4.28
CA SER A 142 1.39 -18.71 4.26
C SER A 142 0.22 -18.38 3.34
N ASN A 143 -0.59 -19.40 3.06
CA ASN A 143 -1.85 -19.25 2.34
C ASN A 143 -2.88 -18.36 3.05
N ASN A 144 -2.65 -17.87 4.27
CA ASN A 144 -3.54 -16.90 4.90
C ASN A 144 -3.39 -15.48 4.33
N ALA A 145 -2.25 -15.18 3.68
CA ALA A 145 -1.93 -13.87 3.13
C ALA A 145 -1.88 -13.91 1.60
N VAL A 146 -2.37 -12.84 0.97
CA VAL A 146 -2.21 -12.57 -0.47
C VAL A 146 -1.84 -11.11 -0.69
N PHE A 147 -0.98 -10.86 -1.67
CA PHE A 147 -0.53 -9.54 -2.06
C PHE A 147 -1.01 -9.26 -3.48
N PHE A 148 -1.86 -8.27 -3.64
CA PHE A 148 -2.33 -7.79 -4.93
C PHE A 148 -1.50 -6.61 -5.41
N VAL A 149 -1.19 -6.61 -6.70
CA VAL A 149 -0.63 -5.44 -7.40
C VAL A 149 -1.49 -5.17 -8.63
N PRO A 150 -2.24 -4.05 -8.66
CA PRO A 150 -2.94 -3.63 -9.86
C PRO A 150 -1.96 -3.05 -10.87
N ILE A 151 -2.00 -3.60 -12.08
CA ILE A 151 -1.18 -3.17 -13.23
C ILE A 151 -2.12 -2.66 -14.30
N PRO A 152 -2.33 -1.33 -14.38
CA PRO A 152 -3.12 -0.75 -15.45
C PRO A 152 -2.40 -0.77 -16.78
N ARG A 153 -3.14 -0.94 -17.88
CA ARG A 153 -2.62 -0.63 -19.21
C ARG A 153 -2.25 0.86 -19.30
N PRO A 154 -1.30 1.26 -20.17
CA PRO A 154 -0.87 2.66 -20.27
C PRO A 154 -2.00 3.66 -20.54
N GLU A 155 -2.98 3.30 -21.34
CA GLU A 155 -4.19 4.10 -21.58
C GLU A 155 -5.07 4.26 -20.33
N ILE A 156 -5.21 3.20 -19.54
CA ILE A 156 -5.98 3.22 -18.29
C ILE A 156 -5.23 4.02 -17.23
N ARG A 157 -3.91 3.86 -17.14
CA ARG A 157 -3.05 4.64 -16.23
C ARG A 157 -3.21 6.13 -16.47
N ARG A 158 -3.15 6.57 -17.73
CA ARG A 158 -3.39 7.98 -18.10
C ARG A 158 -4.80 8.46 -17.73
N ALA A 159 -5.82 7.62 -17.90
CA ALA A 159 -7.18 7.96 -17.48
C ALA A 159 -7.29 8.13 -15.96
N ILE A 160 -6.65 7.26 -15.17
CA ILE A 160 -6.61 7.38 -13.70
C ILE A 160 -5.87 8.65 -13.28
N GLU A 161 -4.73 8.96 -13.89
CA GLU A 161 -3.97 10.18 -13.61
C GLU A 161 -4.76 11.44 -13.96
N GLY A 162 -5.48 11.44 -15.09
CA GLY A 162 -6.39 12.54 -15.45
C GLY A 162 -7.49 12.75 -14.42
N PHE A 163 -8.18 11.68 -14.01
CA PHE A 163 -9.21 11.76 -12.96
C PHE A 163 -8.63 12.29 -11.64
N ARG A 164 -7.41 11.87 -11.27
CA ARG A 164 -6.74 12.36 -10.06
C ARG A 164 -6.37 13.84 -10.14
N ALA A 165 -5.91 14.31 -11.30
CA ALA A 165 -5.63 15.73 -11.49
C ALA A 165 -6.91 16.57 -11.32
N ASP A 166 -8.04 16.07 -11.83
CA ASP A 166 -9.34 16.73 -11.70
C ASP A 166 -9.83 16.76 -10.24
N THR A 167 -9.68 15.65 -9.49
CA THR A 167 -10.07 15.59 -8.07
C THR A 167 -9.12 16.37 -7.17
N PHE A 168 -7.83 16.43 -7.50
CA PHE A 168 -6.89 17.30 -6.78
C PHE A 168 -7.25 18.78 -6.94
N ALA A 169 -7.66 19.18 -8.15
CA ALA A 169 -8.14 20.54 -8.40
C ALA A 169 -9.53 20.81 -7.79
N ASN A 170 -10.36 19.77 -7.64
CA ASN A 170 -11.75 19.87 -7.15
C ASN A 170 -12.08 18.75 -6.15
N PRO A 171 -11.51 18.79 -4.93
CA PRO A 171 -11.64 17.71 -3.97
C PRO A 171 -13.05 17.64 -3.40
N ARG A 172 -13.61 16.42 -3.32
CA ARG A 172 -14.97 16.17 -2.82
C ARG A 172 -15.00 15.88 -1.32
N ASN A 173 -13.85 15.52 -0.74
CA ASN A 173 -13.68 15.24 0.68
C ASN A 173 -12.24 15.50 1.15
N GLU A 174 -12.01 15.46 2.46
CA GLU A 174 -10.69 15.67 3.07
C GLU A 174 -9.63 14.66 2.63
N GLN A 175 -10.03 13.45 2.21
CA GLN A 175 -9.05 12.45 1.79
C GLN A 175 -8.54 12.73 0.37
N GLU A 176 -9.40 13.24 -0.51
CA GLU A 176 -9.02 13.71 -1.85
C GLU A 176 -8.11 14.96 -1.79
N THR A 177 -8.25 15.83 -0.78
CA THR A 177 -7.30 16.94 -0.57
C THR A 177 -5.87 16.48 -0.25
N LYS A 178 -5.71 15.21 0.15
CA LYS A 178 -4.44 14.60 0.52
C LYS A 178 -3.90 13.69 -0.59
N ASP A 179 -4.57 13.64 -1.75
CA ASP A 179 -4.06 12.89 -2.88
C ASP A 179 -2.67 13.40 -3.29
N ALA A 180 -1.77 12.47 -3.59
CA ALA A 180 -0.45 12.80 -4.08
C ALA A 180 -0.55 13.67 -5.34
N PRO A 181 0.10 14.85 -5.35
CA PRO A 181 0.16 15.72 -6.53
C PRO A 181 0.73 14.99 -7.76
N PRO A 182 0.40 15.42 -8.99
CA PRO A 182 0.88 14.78 -10.22
C PRO A 182 2.41 14.59 -10.28
N GLU A 183 3.17 15.56 -9.77
CA GLU A 183 4.63 15.49 -9.71
C GLU A 183 5.12 14.35 -8.80
N ILE A 184 4.42 14.05 -7.71
CA ILE A 184 4.76 12.93 -6.83
C ILE A 184 4.47 11.60 -7.53
N VAL A 185 3.35 11.50 -8.26
CA VAL A 185 3.02 10.30 -9.04
C VAL A 185 4.07 10.03 -10.10
N GLN A 186 4.58 11.08 -10.75
CA GLN A 186 5.64 10.99 -11.74
C GLN A 186 6.99 10.60 -11.12
N ASN A 187 7.36 11.21 -10.00
CA ASN A 187 8.59 10.89 -9.28
C ASN A 187 8.60 9.44 -8.78
N ASP A 188 7.47 8.97 -8.25
CA ASP A 188 7.29 7.58 -7.82
C ASP A 188 7.46 6.60 -9.00
N TRP A 189 7.00 6.96 -10.21
CA TRP A 189 7.24 6.17 -11.41
C TRP A 189 8.73 6.16 -11.82
N LEU A 190 9.39 7.32 -11.78
CA LEU A 190 10.81 7.43 -12.07
C LEU A 190 11.65 6.60 -11.10
N ASP A 191 11.25 6.50 -9.83
CA ASP A 191 11.87 5.62 -8.85
C ASP A 191 11.73 4.14 -9.22
N ILE A 192 10.53 3.69 -9.63
CA ILE A 192 10.34 2.32 -10.14
C ILE A 192 11.25 2.07 -11.36
N ARG A 193 11.32 3.04 -12.29
CA ARG A 193 12.16 2.92 -13.48
C ARG A 193 13.64 2.81 -13.12
N ARG A 194 14.11 3.64 -12.19
CA ARG A 194 15.49 3.61 -11.67
C ARG A 194 15.82 2.26 -11.03
N VAL A 195 14.90 1.68 -10.27
CA VAL A 195 15.08 0.36 -9.65
C VAL A 195 15.17 -0.74 -10.71
N HIS A 196 14.29 -0.72 -11.71
CA HIS A 196 14.35 -1.65 -12.84
C HIS A 196 15.71 -1.58 -13.56
N ASP A 197 16.15 -0.37 -13.90
CA ASP A 197 17.43 -0.13 -14.59
C ASP A 197 18.61 -0.69 -13.79
N LEU A 198 18.62 -0.46 -12.48
CA LEU A 198 19.62 -1.00 -11.57
C LEU A 198 19.65 -2.53 -11.57
N TRP A 199 18.50 -3.19 -11.53
CA TRP A 199 18.41 -4.66 -11.49
C TRP A 199 18.71 -5.33 -12.82
N THR A 200 18.51 -4.63 -13.92
CA THR A 200 18.72 -5.15 -15.28
C THR A 200 20.07 -4.74 -15.87
N ASP A 201 20.88 -3.96 -15.14
CA ASP A 201 22.11 -3.33 -15.64
C ASP A 201 21.88 -2.58 -16.96
N THR A 202 20.76 -1.85 -17.02
CA THR A 202 20.39 -1.02 -18.16
C THR A 202 20.33 0.44 -17.78
N GLN A 203 20.33 1.32 -18.78
CA GLN A 203 20.13 2.74 -18.59
C GLN A 203 19.04 3.24 -19.52
N SER A 204 17.98 3.77 -18.93
CA SER A 204 16.85 4.31 -19.68
C SER A 204 17.19 5.63 -20.35
N ASP A 205 16.65 5.82 -21.56
CA ASP A 205 16.66 7.12 -22.21
C ASP A 205 15.82 8.11 -21.36
N PRO A 206 16.42 9.22 -20.88
CA PRO A 206 15.69 10.25 -20.15
C PRO A 206 14.44 10.77 -20.85
N ALA A 207 14.41 10.76 -22.20
CA ALA A 207 13.25 11.19 -22.98
C ALA A 207 12.04 10.25 -22.84
N THR A 208 12.28 8.96 -22.53
CA THR A 208 11.23 7.94 -22.40
C THR A 208 11.02 7.47 -20.96
N ALA A 209 11.93 7.79 -20.05
CA ALA A 209 11.86 7.37 -18.64
C ALA A 209 10.57 7.81 -17.94
N GLN A 210 10.00 8.95 -18.34
CA GLN A 210 8.74 9.46 -17.77
C GLN A 210 7.49 8.72 -18.26
N VAL A 211 7.60 7.92 -19.32
CA VAL A 211 6.46 7.18 -19.88
C VAL A 211 6.26 5.91 -19.08
N TYR A 212 5.05 5.74 -18.54
CA TYR A 212 4.66 4.52 -17.83
C TYR A 212 4.73 3.30 -18.75
N ASP A 213 5.36 2.23 -18.24
CA ASP A 213 5.46 0.92 -18.89
C ASP A 213 4.99 -0.17 -17.92
N ALA A 214 3.95 -0.90 -18.33
CA ALA A 214 3.32 -1.93 -17.51
C ALA A 214 4.23 -3.14 -17.26
N GLU A 215 5.13 -3.47 -18.20
CA GLU A 215 6.03 -4.62 -18.07
C GLU A 215 7.19 -4.30 -17.11
N ILE A 216 7.74 -3.09 -17.20
CA ILE A 216 8.73 -2.59 -16.22
C ILE A 216 8.11 -2.57 -14.82
N TYR A 217 6.88 -2.05 -14.72
CA TYR A 217 6.15 -2.00 -13.47
C TYR A 217 5.91 -3.40 -12.87
N ARG A 218 5.45 -4.35 -13.70
CA ARG A 218 5.27 -5.76 -13.35
C ARG A 218 6.57 -6.37 -12.86
N HIS A 219 7.64 -6.25 -13.63
CA HIS A 219 8.95 -6.81 -13.30
C HIS A 219 9.42 -6.35 -11.92
N VAL A 220 9.29 -5.05 -11.62
CA VAL A 220 9.74 -4.53 -10.34
C VAL A 220 8.93 -5.12 -9.17
N TYR A 221 7.60 -5.16 -9.28
CA TYR A 221 6.76 -5.72 -8.21
C TYR A 221 6.90 -7.24 -8.06
N ASP A 222 7.13 -7.98 -9.14
CA ASP A 222 7.44 -9.41 -9.09
C ASP A 222 8.72 -9.66 -8.26
N GLN A 223 9.77 -8.85 -8.47
CA GLN A 223 11.02 -8.97 -7.70
C GLN A 223 10.88 -8.52 -6.24
N LEU A 224 10.16 -7.42 -5.99
CA LEU A 224 9.90 -6.95 -4.62
C LEU A 224 9.10 -7.98 -3.81
N MET A 225 8.15 -8.66 -4.45
CA MET A 225 7.23 -9.58 -3.77
C MET A 225 7.54 -11.06 -4.01
N ARG A 226 8.75 -11.39 -4.45
CA ARG A 226 9.21 -12.76 -4.73
C ARG A 226 9.08 -13.75 -3.56
N HIS A 227 8.91 -13.24 -2.33
CA HIS A 227 8.71 -14.03 -1.11
C HIS A 227 7.27 -14.01 -0.60
N ARG A 228 6.32 -13.50 -1.39
CA ARG A 228 4.91 -13.35 -1.03
C ARG A 228 4.01 -14.09 -2.02
N ASN A 229 2.80 -14.40 -1.58
CA ASN A 229 1.75 -14.91 -2.45
C ASN A 229 1.20 -13.76 -3.32
N LEU A 230 1.98 -13.39 -4.33
CA LEU A 230 1.67 -12.31 -5.26
C LEU A 230 0.58 -12.74 -6.25
N GLN A 231 -0.39 -11.87 -6.45
CA GLN A 231 -1.37 -11.95 -7.53
C GLN A 231 -1.44 -10.61 -8.25
N ILE A 232 -1.23 -10.65 -9.56
CA ILE A 232 -1.32 -9.45 -10.40
C ILE A 232 -2.76 -9.25 -10.85
N LEU A 233 -3.27 -8.02 -10.67
CA LEU A 233 -4.57 -7.60 -11.18
C LEU A 233 -4.34 -6.78 -12.46
N ASP A 234 -4.49 -7.40 -13.61
CA ASP A 234 -4.41 -6.73 -14.91
C ASP A 234 -5.62 -5.80 -15.11
N ILE A 235 -5.41 -4.48 -14.99
CA ILE A 235 -6.48 -3.49 -15.11
C ILE A 235 -6.57 -3.03 -16.58
N ASP A 236 -7.53 -3.61 -17.30
CA ASP A 236 -7.73 -3.40 -18.73
C ASP A 236 -8.88 -2.44 -19.08
N ARG A 237 -9.64 -2.01 -18.08
CA ARG A 237 -10.78 -1.09 -18.24
C ARG A 237 -10.91 -0.14 -17.06
N THR A 238 -11.53 1.00 -17.31
CA THR A 238 -12.01 1.90 -16.25
C THR A 238 -13.30 1.34 -15.65
N PHE A 239 -13.50 1.58 -14.36
CA PHE A 239 -14.76 1.26 -13.69
C PHE A 239 -15.46 2.57 -13.33
N ASP A 240 -16.75 2.66 -13.60
CA ASP A 240 -17.53 3.85 -13.28
C ASP A 240 -17.68 3.97 -11.76
N THR A 241 -16.96 4.93 -11.18
CA THR A 241 -16.97 5.13 -9.73
C THR A 241 -18.28 5.75 -9.27
N LYS A 242 -18.91 5.15 -8.27
CA LYS A 242 -20.06 5.72 -7.57
C LYS A 242 -19.54 6.43 -6.31
N GLY A 243 -19.15 7.69 -6.46
CA GLY A 243 -18.61 8.49 -5.35
C GLY A 243 -17.09 8.43 -5.24
N SER A 244 -16.57 8.63 -4.03
CA SER A 244 -15.12 8.65 -3.79
C SER A 244 -14.58 7.24 -3.54
N ALA A 245 -13.37 6.94 -4.04
CA ALA A 245 -12.68 5.67 -3.73
C ALA A 245 -12.32 5.54 -2.22
N TYR A 246 -12.36 6.66 -1.49
CA TYR A 246 -12.12 6.72 -0.05
C TYR A 246 -13.40 6.61 0.78
N GLU A 247 -14.57 6.63 0.14
CA GLU A 247 -15.83 6.53 0.83
C GLU A 247 -16.01 5.12 1.41
N ARG A 248 -16.19 5.04 2.73
CA ARG A 248 -16.42 3.79 3.43
C ARG A 248 -17.91 3.60 3.66
N ALA A 249 -18.55 2.89 2.73
CA ALA A 249 -19.98 2.62 2.81
C ALA A 249 -20.35 1.56 3.87
N VAL A 250 -19.36 0.85 4.40
CA VAL A 250 -19.52 -0.20 5.42
C VAL A 250 -18.57 0.04 6.60
N PRO A 251 -18.93 -0.39 7.82
CA PRO A 251 -18.08 -0.25 9.00
C PRO A 251 -16.78 -1.03 8.87
N VAL A 252 -15.67 -0.41 9.25
CA VAL A 252 -14.35 -1.05 9.33
C VAL A 252 -13.59 -0.56 10.57
N GLN A 253 -12.65 -1.36 11.05
CA GLN A 253 -11.78 -0.98 12.18
C GLN A 253 -10.37 -0.67 11.69
N GLU A 254 -9.81 0.47 12.08
CA GLU A 254 -8.45 0.83 11.64
C GLU A 254 -7.39 0.22 12.56
N LEU A 255 -6.42 -0.46 11.96
CA LEU A 255 -5.24 -0.93 12.68
C LEU A 255 -4.25 0.23 12.83
N ALA A 256 -3.99 0.63 14.07
CA ALA A 256 -3.06 1.68 14.43
C ALA A 256 -2.21 1.27 15.64
N ALA A 257 -0.98 1.79 15.72
CA ALA A 257 -0.11 1.56 16.87
C ALA A 257 -0.63 2.30 18.11
N ALA A 258 -0.36 1.74 19.29
CA ALA A 258 -0.68 2.36 20.58
C ALA A 258 0.56 2.50 21.46
N GLY A 259 0.59 3.57 22.27
CA GLY A 259 1.53 3.89 23.36
C GLY A 259 2.90 3.18 23.35
N GLU A 260 2.96 2.01 23.96
CA GLU A 260 4.19 1.23 24.15
C GLU A 260 4.81 0.77 22.82
N ALA A 261 3.99 0.34 21.85
CA ALA A 261 4.46 -0.10 20.55
C ALA A 261 5.18 1.02 19.78
N ILE A 262 4.69 2.26 19.90
CA ILE A 262 5.31 3.45 19.28
C ILE A 262 6.67 3.71 19.95
N THR A 263 6.72 3.64 21.27
CA THR A 263 7.95 3.86 22.05
C THR A 263 9.02 2.81 21.71
N ASN A 264 8.62 1.54 21.65
CA ASN A 264 9.50 0.43 21.29
C ASN A 264 10.03 0.56 19.86
N SER A 265 9.21 1.04 18.93
CA SER A 265 9.61 1.25 17.54
C SER A 265 10.69 2.33 17.41
N TYR A 266 10.55 3.44 18.14
CA TYR A 266 11.59 4.47 18.16
C TYR A 266 12.85 4.05 18.92
N ALA A 267 12.72 3.19 19.94
CA ALA A 267 13.87 2.59 20.62
C ALA A 267 14.65 1.68 19.65
N ARG A 268 13.96 0.78 18.94
CA ARG A 268 14.54 -0.07 17.88
C ARG A 268 15.16 0.76 16.76
N LEU A 269 14.49 1.82 16.33
CA LEU A 269 15.03 2.75 15.32
C LEU A 269 16.38 3.33 15.77
N LYS A 270 16.46 3.83 17.00
CA LYS A 270 17.68 4.43 17.54
C LYS A 270 18.83 3.41 17.67
N GLU A 271 18.50 2.17 18.02
CA GLU A 271 19.47 1.09 18.15
C GLU A 271 20.00 0.62 16.80
N GLN A 272 19.10 0.40 15.82
CA GLN A 272 19.45 -0.16 14.52
C GLN A 272 20.02 0.90 13.56
N PHE A 273 19.57 2.15 13.67
CA PHE A 273 19.91 3.25 12.77
C PHE A 273 20.30 4.51 13.57
N PRO A 274 21.48 4.50 14.23
CA PRO A 274 21.95 5.66 14.98
C PRO A 274 22.30 6.84 14.06
N GLY A 275 22.03 8.07 14.52
CA GLY A 275 22.31 9.30 13.76
C GLY A 275 21.48 9.43 12.48
N ASP A 276 22.12 9.84 11.38
CA ASP A 276 21.48 10.08 10.08
C ASP A 276 21.45 8.85 9.17
N SER A 277 21.79 7.67 9.69
CA SER A 277 21.91 6.42 8.91
C SER A 277 20.58 5.89 8.35
N VAL A 278 19.44 6.35 8.88
CA VAL A 278 18.11 5.88 8.43
C VAL A 278 17.76 6.34 7.02
N GLY A 279 18.21 7.53 6.60
CA GLY A 279 17.85 8.12 5.30
C GLY A 279 18.21 7.21 4.12
N PRO A 280 19.49 6.86 3.94
CA PRO A 280 19.94 5.97 2.86
C PRO A 280 19.24 4.61 2.87
N VAL A 281 18.93 4.05 4.05
CA VAL A 281 18.23 2.76 4.17
C VAL A 281 16.78 2.86 3.67
N VAL A 282 16.09 3.95 3.95
CA VAL A 282 14.73 4.20 3.47
C VAL A 282 14.71 4.54 1.98
N GLU A 283 15.77 5.15 1.44
CA GLU A 283 15.90 5.43 0.00
C GLU A 283 16.22 4.17 -0.82
N ALA A 284 16.97 3.23 -0.23
CA ALA A 284 17.23 1.91 -0.77
C ALA A 284 16.11 0.90 -0.45
N TRP A 285 14.85 1.36 -0.47
CA TRP A 285 13.67 0.58 -0.08
C TRP A 285 13.43 -0.72 -0.87
N TYR A 286 14.12 -0.87 -2.00
CA TYR A 286 14.08 -2.02 -2.89
C TYR A 286 15.21 -3.04 -2.61
N ASP A 287 16.18 -2.70 -1.77
CA ASP A 287 17.38 -3.52 -1.52
C ASP A 287 17.20 -4.38 -0.26
N TYR A 288 16.86 -5.66 -0.46
CA TYR A 288 16.66 -6.66 0.60
C TYR A 288 16.69 -8.10 0.06
#